data_AF-A0A0W0XQW3-F1
#
_entry.id   AF-A0A0W0XQW3-F1
#
_cell.length_a   1.000
_cell.length_b   1.000
_cell.length_c   1.000
_cell.angle_alpha   90.00
_cell.angle_beta   90.00
_cell.angle_gamma   90.00
#
_symmetry.space_group_name_H-M   'P 1'
#
loop_
_entity.id
_entity.type
_entity.pdbx_description
1 polymer ?
#
loop_
_entity_poly.entity_id
_entity_poly.type
_entity_poly.pdbx_seq_one_letter_code
_entity_poly.pdbx_strand_id
1 'polypeptide(L)'
;MITVNIWLSTTQLFSKRITHSYFGPLLASQDNNEHIGHANLQLEITENSAHFAYSQTVLEPLKGQATLKTIAVPVDDKKEGHASHKPQWVRCNSFILSFWPEERPKLLKEAAHLFFKLTDSKPRIKGIKPEFKTHTEDMLLEETAAQPVTIKHPTLHYRKDNAISLLQQKLKRELTEFADLHAMLPLSQLKLEENREQQKKLLQQKQTLDLNHKQEMQQLQYELQKNRKAQQKTQTQLTRKKTVHRYLYNLEQRDDQSMAQFLALNKEINKLTKQQQRLVHKEEGLLRTQKKLEKHYRCDSQNLDKQLLQRQQEENELKKQLDDAVLRLNGRNENDIKILRAQYIDLSLRENQFIRAESQVTTGRHPDLTLYLPAADSVTIGLDERKIMQAMKEEKEQTYSFIVNNCASSVKRCLLAGIDDALKKQLQEQGLEPDFFRVKKIETCQSLKKWTKTLERHLIELNAATHRFDTTPAINL
;
A
#
# COMPACT_ATOMS: atom_id res chain seq x y z
N MET A 1 -25.85 8.00 5.03
CA MET A 1 -27.24 7.50 5.27
C MET A 1 -27.45 7.36 6.76
N ILE A 2 -28.63 7.73 7.25
CA ILE A 2 -28.92 7.72 8.69
C ILE A 2 -30.11 6.79 8.95
N THR A 3 -29.93 5.84 9.87
CA THR A 3 -30.96 4.86 10.23
C THR A 3 -31.32 5.04 11.70
N VAL A 4 -32.61 5.16 12.00
CA VAL A 4 -33.11 5.26 13.38
C VAL A 4 -33.90 4.00 13.68
N ASN A 5 -33.41 3.18 14.62
CA ASN A 5 -34.11 1.98 15.07
C ASN A 5 -34.80 2.25 16.40
N ILE A 6 -36.06 1.83 16.53
CA ILE A 6 -36.90 2.09 17.69
C ILE A 6 -37.57 0.79 18.14
N TRP A 7 -37.30 0.40 19.39
CA TRP A 7 -38.04 -0.61 20.14
C TRP A 7 -39.01 0.11 21.07
N LEU A 8 -40.31 -0.19 20.95
CA LEU A 8 -41.34 0.42 21.79
C LEU A 8 -41.51 -0.41 23.07
N SER A 9 -41.88 0.27 24.15
CA SER A 9 -42.11 -0.33 25.46
C SER A 9 -43.12 -1.48 25.39
N THR A 10 -42.82 -2.63 26.01
CA THR A 10 -43.69 -3.81 26.03
C THR A 10 -44.60 -3.91 27.25
N THR A 11 -44.55 -2.91 28.14
CA THR A 11 -45.30 -2.86 29.39
C THR A 11 -46.79 -3.09 29.21
N GLN A 12 -47.36 -3.96 30.04
CA GLN A 12 -48.77 -4.29 30.05
C GLN A 12 -49.42 -3.88 31.37
N LEU A 13 -50.66 -3.40 31.30
CA LEU A 13 -51.55 -3.20 32.44
C LEU A 13 -52.86 -3.91 32.12
N PHE A 14 -53.32 -4.79 33.03
CA PHE A 14 -54.52 -5.61 32.81
C PHE A 14 -54.50 -6.37 31.47
N SER A 15 -53.36 -6.99 31.14
CA SER A 15 -53.13 -7.74 29.89
C SER A 15 -53.29 -6.92 28.60
N LYS A 16 -53.30 -5.59 28.70
CA LYS A 16 -53.26 -4.67 27.54
C LYS A 16 -51.98 -3.86 27.58
N ARG A 17 -51.32 -3.73 26.42
CA ARG A 17 -50.12 -2.92 26.29
C ARG A 17 -50.42 -1.45 26.60
N ILE A 18 -49.61 -0.82 27.45
CA ILE A 18 -49.70 0.61 27.72
C ILE A 18 -49.09 1.35 26.53
N THR A 19 -49.92 1.99 25.73
CA THR A 19 -49.49 2.79 24.57
C THR A 19 -49.21 4.26 24.92
N HIS A 20 -49.52 4.68 26.15
CA HIS A 20 -49.29 6.03 26.63
C HIS A 20 -47.80 6.30 26.77
N SER A 21 -47.33 7.44 26.25
CA SER A 21 -45.90 7.78 26.16
C SER A 21 -45.17 7.71 27.50
N TYR A 22 -45.79 8.21 28.56
CA TYR A 22 -45.14 8.35 29.87
C TYR A 22 -45.32 7.12 30.77
N PHE A 23 -46.50 6.50 30.77
CA PHE A 23 -46.82 5.43 31.73
C PHE A 23 -46.24 4.07 31.31
N GLY A 24 -46.08 3.81 30.00
CA GLY A 24 -45.48 2.56 29.53
C GLY A 24 -44.05 2.36 30.06
N PRO A 25 -43.13 3.29 29.80
CA PRO A 25 -41.75 3.19 30.29
C PRO A 25 -41.64 3.22 31.83
N LEU A 26 -42.53 3.90 32.54
CA LEU A 26 -42.47 4.03 34.00
C LEU A 26 -42.98 2.78 34.75
N LEU A 27 -43.84 1.99 34.11
CA LEU A 27 -44.48 0.82 34.73
C LEU A 27 -43.87 -0.52 34.28
N ALA A 28 -42.85 -0.50 33.41
CA ALA A 28 -42.24 -1.71 32.88
C ALA A 28 -41.53 -2.51 33.97
N SER A 29 -41.95 -3.76 34.20
CA SER A 29 -41.32 -4.62 35.21
C SER A 29 -40.34 -5.63 34.60
N GLN A 30 -39.13 -5.71 35.17
CA GLN A 30 -38.16 -6.76 34.82
C GLN A 30 -38.67 -8.15 35.21
N ASP A 31 -39.41 -8.28 36.31
CA ASP A 31 -39.97 -9.56 36.78
C ASP A 31 -40.99 -10.15 35.79
N ASN A 32 -41.61 -9.29 34.97
CA ASN A 32 -42.56 -9.67 33.92
C ASN A 32 -41.91 -9.75 32.52
N ASN A 33 -40.57 -9.68 32.43
CA ASN A 33 -39.83 -9.58 31.16
C ASN A 33 -40.31 -8.41 30.26
N GLU A 34 -40.72 -7.29 30.85
CA GLU A 34 -41.13 -6.10 30.11
C GLU A 34 -39.96 -5.13 29.90
N HIS A 35 -40.02 -4.35 28.82
CA HIS A 35 -39.00 -3.37 28.45
C HIS A 35 -39.59 -1.98 28.35
N ILE A 36 -38.80 -1.00 28.76
CA ILE A 36 -39.16 0.43 28.76
C ILE A 36 -39.13 1.06 27.36
N GLY A 37 -38.61 0.33 26.37
CA GLY A 37 -38.35 0.80 25.00
C GLY A 37 -36.94 1.37 24.84
N HIS A 38 -36.37 1.18 23.66
CA HIS A 38 -35.01 1.60 23.30
C HIS A 38 -34.99 2.28 21.93
N ALA A 39 -34.00 3.12 21.68
CA ALA A 39 -33.77 3.70 20.37
C ALA A 39 -32.27 3.85 20.13
N ASN A 40 -31.84 3.53 18.91
CA ASN A 40 -30.47 3.79 18.48
C ASN A 40 -30.44 4.54 17.13
N LEU A 41 -29.32 5.19 16.88
CA LEU A 41 -29.02 5.92 15.66
C LEU A 41 -27.79 5.29 15.01
N GLN A 42 -27.93 4.81 13.78
CA GLN A 42 -26.82 4.35 12.96
C GLN A 42 -26.53 5.36 11.86
N LEU A 43 -25.27 5.78 11.75
CA LEU A 43 -24.79 6.70 10.74
C LEU A 43 -23.75 6.00 9.87
N GLU A 44 -24.00 5.96 8.57
CA GLU A 44 -23.12 5.33 7.58
C GLU A 44 -22.59 6.35 6.59
N ILE A 45 -21.27 6.53 6.60
CA ILE A 45 -20.56 7.49 5.74
C ILE A 45 -19.74 6.70 4.73
N THR A 46 -20.09 6.84 3.45
CA THR A 46 -19.39 6.18 2.34
C THR A 46 -18.22 7.03 1.84
N GLU A 47 -17.30 6.42 1.10
CA GLU A 47 -16.15 7.14 0.52
C GLU A 47 -16.51 8.24 -0.48
N ASN A 48 -17.75 8.23 -0.99
CA ASN A 48 -18.27 9.28 -1.88
C ASN A 48 -18.70 10.53 -1.11
N SER A 49 -18.88 10.45 0.22
CA SER A 49 -19.22 11.61 1.05
C SER A 49 -17.98 12.47 1.30
N ALA A 50 -18.15 13.80 1.22
CA ALA A 50 -17.10 14.77 1.56
C ALA A 50 -16.60 14.63 3.02
N HIS A 51 -17.39 13.97 3.88
CA HIS A 51 -17.08 13.76 5.29
C HIS A 51 -16.35 12.44 5.58
N PHE A 52 -16.03 11.62 4.56
CA PHE A 52 -15.37 10.33 4.75
C PHE A 52 -13.98 10.45 5.41
N ALA A 53 -13.16 11.41 4.97
CA ALA A 53 -11.84 11.64 5.55
C ALA A 53 -11.93 12.06 7.03
N TYR A 54 -12.90 12.92 7.37
CA TYR A 54 -13.15 13.30 8.75
C TYR A 54 -13.63 12.09 9.57
N SER A 55 -14.53 11.26 9.02
CA SER A 55 -15.05 10.09 9.74
C SER A 55 -13.96 9.07 10.11
N GLN A 56 -12.90 8.95 9.31
CA GLN A 56 -11.73 8.13 9.66
C GLN A 56 -11.03 8.59 10.96
N THR A 57 -10.98 9.90 11.22
CA THR A 57 -10.35 10.47 12.43
C THR A 57 -11.14 10.21 13.71
N VAL A 58 -12.44 9.91 13.59
CA VAL A 58 -13.35 9.70 14.72
C VAL A 58 -13.81 8.25 14.87
N LEU A 59 -13.26 7.32 14.06
CA LEU A 59 -13.52 5.88 14.16
C LEU A 59 -13.22 5.34 15.56
N GLU A 60 -11.98 5.45 16.04
CA GLU A 60 -11.64 4.94 17.38
C GLU A 60 -12.38 5.66 18.51
N PRO A 61 -12.47 7.01 18.55
CA PRO A 61 -13.22 7.72 19.58
C PRO A 61 -14.69 7.29 19.71
N LEU A 62 -15.35 7.00 18.59
CA LEU A 62 -16.76 6.61 18.56
C LEU A 62 -16.97 5.09 18.48
N LYS A 63 -15.91 4.28 18.57
CA LYS A 63 -15.95 2.83 18.32
C LYS A 63 -16.66 2.49 16.99
N GLY A 64 -16.44 3.32 15.97
CA GLY A 64 -17.00 3.11 14.63
C GLY A 64 -16.43 1.88 13.95
N GLN A 65 -17.22 1.30 13.04
CA GLN A 65 -16.87 0.11 12.27
C GLN A 65 -16.48 0.49 10.85
N ALA A 66 -15.28 0.09 10.43
CA ALA A 66 -14.78 0.26 9.07
C ALA A 66 -15.14 -0.96 8.23
N THR A 67 -16.17 -0.85 7.38
CA THR A 67 -16.69 -1.95 6.56
C THR A 67 -16.84 -1.54 5.10
N LEU A 68 -17.45 -2.41 4.28
CA LEU A 68 -17.93 -2.11 2.94
C LEU A 68 -19.45 -1.93 2.96
N LYS A 69 -19.99 -1.23 1.97
CA LYS A 69 -21.43 -1.10 1.75
C LYS A 69 -21.75 -1.25 0.27
N THR A 70 -22.87 -1.90 -0.04
CA THR A 70 -23.42 -1.95 -1.39
C THR A 70 -24.25 -0.71 -1.67
N ILE A 71 -23.91 0.01 -2.75
CA ILE A 71 -24.66 1.15 -3.27
C ILE A 71 -25.10 0.87 -4.70
N ALA A 72 -26.19 1.50 -5.14
CA ALA A 72 -26.65 1.44 -6.52
C ALA A 72 -25.99 2.56 -7.34
N VAL A 73 -25.40 2.22 -8.48
CA VAL A 73 -24.70 3.15 -9.37
C VAL A 73 -25.26 2.99 -10.79
N PRO A 74 -25.47 4.08 -11.55
CA PRO A 74 -25.98 3.98 -12.91
C PRO A 74 -25.11 3.08 -13.79
N VAL A 75 -25.75 2.34 -14.71
CA VAL A 75 -25.04 1.54 -15.72
C VAL A 75 -24.64 2.45 -16.88
N ASP A 76 -23.36 2.41 -17.25
CA ASP A 76 -22.76 3.26 -18.29
C ASP A 76 -23.42 3.04 -19.67
N ASP A 77 -23.78 1.78 -19.98
CA ASP A 77 -24.49 1.40 -21.21
C ASP A 77 -25.97 1.09 -20.92
N LYS A 78 -26.85 2.05 -21.18
CA LYS A 78 -28.30 1.83 -21.15
C LYS A 78 -28.75 1.02 -22.37
N LYS A 79 -28.55 -0.29 -22.34
CA LYS A 79 -29.18 -1.21 -23.30
C LYS A 79 -30.67 -1.36 -22.95
N GLU A 80 -31.54 -1.33 -23.95
CA GLU A 80 -32.98 -1.57 -23.76
C GLU A 80 -33.21 -2.89 -23.01
N GLY A 81 -33.99 -2.86 -21.92
CA GLY A 81 -34.31 -4.02 -21.10
C GLY A 81 -33.34 -4.34 -19.96
N HIS A 82 -32.24 -3.59 -19.78
CA HIS A 82 -31.33 -3.77 -18.63
C HIS A 82 -31.68 -2.86 -17.44
N ALA A 83 -31.37 -3.33 -16.23
CA ALA A 83 -31.52 -2.54 -15.00
C ALA A 83 -30.74 -1.23 -15.12
N SER A 84 -31.37 -0.11 -14.75
CA SER A 84 -30.77 1.23 -14.82
C SER A 84 -29.58 1.42 -13.86
N HIS A 85 -29.45 0.55 -12.87
CA HIS A 85 -28.42 0.61 -11.83
C HIS A 85 -27.77 -0.76 -11.63
N LYS A 86 -26.46 -0.75 -11.37
CA LYS A 86 -25.65 -1.89 -10.93
C LYS A 86 -25.25 -1.72 -9.46
N PRO A 87 -25.17 -2.81 -8.68
CA PRO A 87 -24.61 -2.75 -7.33
C PRO A 87 -23.09 -2.52 -7.41
N GLN A 88 -22.58 -1.61 -6.61
CA GLN A 88 -21.16 -1.34 -6.41
C GLN A 88 -20.84 -1.37 -4.92
N TRP A 89 -19.70 -1.94 -4.56
CA TRP A 89 -19.21 -1.89 -3.20
C TRP A 89 -18.29 -0.71 -3.01
N VAL A 90 -18.50 0.00 -1.91
CA VAL A 90 -17.73 1.18 -1.53
C VAL A 90 -17.27 1.07 -0.08
N ARG A 91 -16.16 1.73 0.25
CA ARG A 91 -15.72 1.83 1.65
C ARG A 91 -16.76 2.61 2.45
N CYS A 92 -17.07 2.12 3.64
CA CYS A 92 -18.07 2.70 4.53
C CYS A 92 -17.56 2.72 5.97
N ASN A 93 -17.72 3.85 6.65
CA ASN A 93 -17.53 3.97 8.08
C ASN A 93 -18.92 4.05 8.72
N SER A 94 -19.25 3.06 9.55
CA SER A 94 -20.54 2.96 10.25
C SER A 94 -20.35 3.30 11.73
N PHE A 95 -21.24 4.11 12.28
CA PHE A 95 -21.25 4.51 13.68
C PHE A 95 -22.61 4.21 14.28
N ILE A 96 -22.65 3.66 15.49
CA ILE A 96 -23.90 3.34 16.17
C ILE A 96 -23.92 4.07 17.51
N LEU A 97 -24.91 4.94 17.69
CA LEU A 97 -25.27 5.55 18.96
C LEU A 97 -26.38 4.71 19.60
N SER A 98 -26.00 3.70 20.38
CA SER A 98 -26.90 3.08 21.37
C SER A 98 -26.61 3.72 22.72
N PHE A 99 -27.57 4.48 23.26
CA PHE A 99 -27.37 5.24 24.50
C PHE A 99 -28.13 4.57 25.65
N TRP A 100 -27.51 3.56 26.25
CA TRP A 100 -28.14 2.70 27.28
C TRP A 100 -27.23 2.54 28.52
N PRO A 101 -27.78 2.35 29.73
CA PRO A 101 -26.96 2.05 30.91
C PRO A 101 -26.26 0.68 30.81
N GLU A 102 -25.07 0.58 31.42
CA GLU A 102 -24.22 -0.62 31.43
C GLU A 102 -24.91 -1.83 32.09
N GLU A 103 -25.55 -1.63 33.25
CA GLU A 103 -26.42 -2.62 33.88
C GLU A 103 -27.90 -2.29 33.60
N ARG A 104 -28.70 -3.33 33.29
CA ARG A 104 -30.15 -3.20 33.32
C ARG A 104 -30.57 -2.80 34.74
N PRO A 105 -31.34 -1.72 34.93
CA PRO A 105 -31.81 -1.34 36.26
C PRO A 105 -32.63 -2.49 36.85
N LYS A 106 -32.16 -3.05 37.98
CA LYS A 106 -32.71 -4.27 38.57
C LYS A 106 -34.07 -4.08 39.25
N LEU A 107 -34.50 -2.84 39.51
CA LEU A 107 -35.71 -2.55 40.30
C LEU A 107 -36.39 -1.23 39.89
N LEU A 108 -37.70 -1.32 39.65
CA LEU A 108 -38.64 -0.20 39.44
C LEU A 108 -38.59 0.86 40.56
N LYS A 109 -38.13 0.47 41.77
CA LYS A 109 -38.00 1.38 42.91
C LYS A 109 -37.08 2.54 42.58
N GLU A 110 -35.98 2.38 41.88
CA GLU A 110 -35.07 3.51 41.61
C GLU A 110 -35.63 4.49 40.57
N ALA A 111 -36.28 3.99 39.51
CA ALA A 111 -36.91 4.82 38.48
C ALA A 111 -38.15 5.57 38.99
N ALA A 112 -38.97 4.92 39.84
CA ALA A 112 -40.09 5.57 40.52
C ALA A 112 -39.61 6.54 41.62
N HIS A 113 -38.56 6.18 42.39
CA HIS A 113 -37.98 7.10 43.40
C HIS A 113 -37.37 8.34 42.75
N LEU A 114 -36.78 8.19 41.54
CA LEU A 114 -36.27 9.26 40.67
C LEU A 114 -37.38 10.23 40.25
N PHE A 115 -38.54 9.70 39.85
CA PHE A 115 -39.69 10.48 39.43
C PHE A 115 -40.32 11.25 40.59
N PHE A 116 -40.56 10.60 41.73
CA PHE A 116 -41.16 11.24 42.92
C PHE A 116 -40.20 12.14 43.71
N LYS A 117 -38.87 12.01 43.55
CA LYS A 117 -37.88 12.97 44.12
C LYS A 117 -37.68 14.22 43.26
N LEU A 118 -38.19 14.26 42.03
CA LEU A 118 -38.09 15.43 41.15
C LEU A 118 -39.22 16.46 41.38
N THR A 119 -40.30 16.05 42.05
CA THR A 119 -41.38 16.95 42.48
C THR A 119 -41.01 17.74 43.74
N ASP A 120 -39.99 17.32 44.50
CA ASP A 120 -39.42 18.05 45.62
C ASP A 120 -37.88 18.01 45.63
N SER A 121 -37.27 19.14 45.24
CA SER A 121 -35.85 19.51 45.42
C SER A 121 -34.75 18.77 44.60
N LYS A 122 -33.67 19.51 44.33
CA LYS A 122 -32.60 19.29 43.31
C LYS A 122 -32.13 17.83 43.12
N PRO A 123 -31.91 17.36 41.86
CA PRO A 123 -31.45 16.01 41.60
C PRO A 123 -29.95 15.84 41.95
N ARG A 124 -29.66 15.03 42.97
CA ARG A 124 -28.32 14.45 43.25
C ARG A 124 -28.32 12.96 42.96
N ILE A 125 -28.59 12.58 41.72
CA ILE A 125 -28.35 11.19 41.29
C ILE A 125 -27.15 11.24 40.37
N LYS A 126 -26.08 10.54 40.79
CA LYS A 126 -24.94 10.23 39.94
C LYS A 126 -25.53 9.42 38.80
N GLY A 127 -25.70 10.02 37.64
CA GLY A 127 -26.23 9.27 36.50
C GLY A 127 -25.29 8.13 36.13
N ILE A 128 -25.77 7.23 35.28
CA ILE A 128 -25.04 6.03 34.88
C ILE A 128 -24.24 6.35 33.62
N LYS A 129 -23.02 5.81 33.49
CA LYS A 129 -22.25 5.95 32.26
C LYS A 129 -22.98 5.18 31.13
N PRO A 130 -23.24 5.81 29.99
CA PRO A 130 -23.84 5.12 28.85
C PRO A 130 -22.82 4.16 28.22
N GLU A 131 -23.29 3.03 27.72
CA GLU A 131 -22.52 2.12 26.88
C GLU A 131 -23.04 2.16 25.44
N PHE A 132 -22.12 2.39 24.49
CA PHE A 132 -22.40 2.26 23.06
C PHE A 132 -22.27 0.81 22.64
N LYS A 133 -23.42 0.20 22.38
CA LYS A 133 -23.55 -1.17 21.89
C LYS A 133 -23.77 -1.22 20.39
N THR A 134 -23.43 -2.35 19.80
CA THR A 134 -23.74 -2.63 18.38
C THR A 134 -25.25 -2.88 18.20
N HIS A 135 -25.77 -2.71 16.98
CA HIS A 135 -27.18 -3.01 16.70
C HIS A 135 -27.54 -4.47 17.03
N THR A 136 -26.60 -5.41 16.80
CA THR A 136 -26.76 -6.82 17.15
C THR A 136 -26.83 -7.07 18.65
N GLU A 137 -26.04 -6.34 19.44
CA GLU A 137 -26.12 -6.40 20.91
C GLU A 137 -27.45 -5.82 21.41
N ASP A 138 -27.92 -4.72 20.82
CA ASP A 138 -29.23 -4.14 21.16
C ASP A 138 -30.37 -5.13 20.86
N MET A 139 -30.35 -5.82 19.72
CA MET A 139 -31.34 -6.85 19.39
C MET A 139 -31.36 -8.01 20.40
N LEU A 140 -30.19 -8.46 20.84
CA LEU A 140 -30.08 -9.51 21.86
C LEU A 140 -30.54 -9.01 23.23
N LEU A 141 -30.31 -7.74 23.55
CA LEU A 141 -30.78 -7.16 24.80
C LEU A 141 -32.31 -7.00 24.81
N GLU A 142 -32.91 -6.62 23.70
CA GLU A 142 -34.37 -6.47 23.61
C GLU A 142 -35.12 -7.81 23.47
N GLU A 143 -34.40 -8.93 23.43
CA GLU A 143 -34.98 -10.27 23.39
C GLU A 143 -35.59 -10.64 24.75
N THR A 144 -36.91 -10.79 24.76
CA THR A 144 -37.69 -11.18 25.94
C THR A 144 -38.03 -12.66 25.97
N ALA A 145 -37.88 -13.38 24.85
CA ALA A 145 -38.20 -14.80 24.77
C ALA A 145 -37.13 -15.67 25.44
N ALA A 146 -37.55 -16.83 25.98
CA ALA A 146 -36.63 -17.79 26.59
C ALA A 146 -35.61 -18.38 25.58
N GLN A 147 -35.95 -18.36 24.29
CA GLN A 147 -35.04 -18.67 23.19
C GLN A 147 -35.04 -17.50 22.20
N PRO A 148 -33.87 -17.02 21.78
CA PRO A 148 -33.80 -15.86 20.91
C PRO A 148 -34.33 -16.16 19.51
N VAL A 149 -35.11 -15.23 18.97
CA VAL A 149 -35.62 -15.33 17.61
C VAL A 149 -34.44 -15.29 16.65
N THR A 150 -34.34 -16.31 15.80
CA THR A 150 -33.25 -16.46 14.84
C THR A 150 -33.82 -16.45 13.44
N ILE A 151 -33.50 -15.42 12.65
CA ILE A 151 -33.97 -15.27 11.26
C ILE A 151 -32.82 -15.59 10.34
N LYS A 152 -33.02 -16.56 9.45
CA LYS A 152 -32.09 -16.88 8.38
C LYS A 152 -32.37 -16.00 7.16
N HIS A 153 -31.39 -15.21 6.77
CA HIS A 153 -31.44 -14.36 5.58
C HIS A 153 -30.96 -15.14 4.35
N PRO A 154 -31.50 -14.86 3.16
CA PRO A 154 -30.97 -15.40 1.92
C PRO A 154 -29.50 -15.01 1.77
N THR A 155 -28.67 -15.96 1.35
CA THR A 155 -27.24 -15.76 1.18
C THR A 155 -27.00 -14.66 0.14
N LEU A 156 -26.46 -13.52 0.58
CA LEU A 156 -25.92 -12.55 -0.35
C LEU A 156 -24.78 -13.22 -1.13
N HIS A 157 -24.92 -13.28 -2.45
CA HIS A 157 -23.88 -13.80 -3.32
C HIS A 157 -22.71 -12.81 -3.33
N TYR A 158 -21.80 -12.98 -2.37
CA TYR A 158 -20.47 -12.38 -2.44
C TYR A 158 -19.80 -12.88 -3.73
N ARG A 159 -19.81 -12.05 -4.78
CA ARG A 159 -19.08 -12.35 -6.01
C ARG A 159 -17.65 -11.87 -5.81
N LYS A 160 -16.69 -12.80 -5.91
CA LYS A 160 -15.26 -12.48 -5.84
C LYS A 160 -14.80 -11.54 -6.96
N ASP A 161 -15.58 -11.38 -8.03
CA ASP A 161 -15.25 -10.51 -9.17
C ASP A 161 -15.82 -9.09 -9.03
N ASN A 162 -15.96 -8.60 -7.80
CA ASN A 162 -16.40 -7.23 -7.56
C ASN A 162 -15.24 -6.22 -7.71
N ALA A 163 -15.58 -4.95 -7.89
CA ALA A 163 -14.61 -3.87 -8.09
C ALA A 163 -13.58 -3.74 -6.94
N ILE A 164 -13.97 -4.03 -5.69
CA ILE A 164 -13.08 -3.97 -4.54
C ILE A 164 -12.06 -5.12 -4.57
N SER A 165 -12.47 -6.33 -4.93
CA SER A 165 -11.56 -7.47 -5.06
C SER A 165 -10.57 -7.27 -6.21
N LEU A 166 -11.03 -6.71 -7.34
CA LEU A 166 -10.14 -6.32 -8.44
C LEU A 166 -9.11 -5.26 -8.00
N LEU A 167 -9.54 -4.26 -7.24
CA LEU A 167 -8.66 -3.24 -6.67
C LEU A 167 -7.63 -3.86 -5.70
N GLN A 168 -8.05 -4.76 -4.81
CA GLN A 168 -7.15 -5.48 -3.92
C GLN A 168 -6.12 -6.32 -4.68
N GLN A 169 -6.53 -7.03 -5.74
CA GLN A 169 -5.61 -7.79 -6.58
C GLN A 169 -4.60 -6.89 -7.27
N LYS A 170 -5.04 -5.73 -7.77
CA LYS A 170 -4.16 -4.71 -8.36
C LYS A 170 -3.15 -4.20 -7.33
N LEU A 171 -3.61 -3.78 -6.15
CA LEU A 171 -2.74 -3.32 -5.06
C LEU A 171 -1.73 -4.39 -4.64
N LYS A 172 -2.16 -5.66 -4.55
CA LYS A 172 -1.28 -6.78 -4.23
C LYS A 172 -0.19 -6.97 -5.29
N ARG A 173 -0.55 -6.95 -6.58
CA ARG A 173 0.41 -7.05 -7.68
C ARG A 173 1.42 -5.90 -7.66
N GLU A 174 0.94 -4.66 -7.50
CA GLU A 174 1.81 -3.50 -7.35
C GLU A 174 2.74 -3.67 -6.15
N LEU A 175 2.23 -4.03 -4.97
CA LEU A 175 3.07 -4.25 -3.79
C LEU A 175 4.17 -5.30 -3.99
N THR A 176 3.84 -6.41 -4.66
CA THR A 176 4.85 -7.44 -4.98
C THR A 176 5.89 -6.91 -5.96
N GLU A 177 5.46 -6.27 -7.05
CA GLU A 177 6.39 -5.68 -8.03
C GLU A 177 7.31 -4.63 -7.40
N PHE A 178 6.77 -3.72 -6.59
CA PHE A 178 7.56 -2.70 -5.89
C PHE A 178 8.54 -3.32 -4.88
N ALA A 179 8.11 -4.33 -4.13
CA ALA A 179 8.99 -5.01 -3.18
C ALA A 179 10.16 -5.72 -3.90
N ASP A 180 9.87 -6.39 -5.01
CA ASP A 180 10.87 -7.08 -5.82
C ASP A 180 11.88 -6.08 -6.42
N LEU A 181 11.40 -4.96 -6.96
CA LEU A 181 12.25 -3.90 -7.51
C LEU A 181 13.14 -3.26 -6.44
N HIS A 182 12.60 -2.97 -5.26
CA HIS A 182 13.38 -2.43 -4.14
C HIS A 182 14.44 -3.40 -3.61
N ALA A 183 14.17 -4.70 -3.63
CA ALA A 183 15.16 -5.71 -3.26
C ALA A 183 16.24 -5.89 -4.35
N MET A 184 15.85 -5.82 -5.63
CA MET A 184 16.72 -6.07 -6.78
C MET A 184 17.69 -4.92 -7.06
N LEU A 185 17.29 -3.66 -6.87
CA LEU A 185 18.13 -2.48 -7.10
C LEU A 185 19.49 -2.51 -6.35
N PRO A 186 19.54 -2.61 -5.01
CA PRO A 186 20.81 -2.57 -4.28
C PRO A 186 21.72 -3.74 -4.63
N LEU A 187 21.15 -4.94 -4.84
CA LEU A 187 21.91 -6.11 -5.29
C LEU A 187 22.52 -5.90 -6.68
N SER A 188 21.78 -5.30 -7.60
CA SER A 188 22.25 -5.03 -8.96
C SER A 188 23.29 -3.91 -9.01
N GLN A 189 23.16 -2.89 -8.15
CA GLN A 189 24.17 -1.85 -7.95
C GLN A 189 25.47 -2.44 -7.43
N LEU A 190 25.41 -3.29 -6.41
CA LEU A 190 26.60 -3.94 -5.85
C LEU A 190 27.30 -4.82 -6.88
N LYS A 191 26.55 -5.61 -7.66
CA LYS A 191 27.12 -6.40 -8.77
C LYS A 191 27.78 -5.53 -9.85
N LEU A 192 27.20 -4.37 -10.14
CA LEU A 192 27.77 -3.42 -11.10
C LEU A 192 29.11 -2.86 -10.60
N GLU A 193 29.19 -2.52 -9.31
CA GLU A 193 30.42 -2.06 -8.67
C GLU A 193 31.49 -3.15 -8.65
N GLU A 194 31.14 -4.38 -8.27
CA GLU A 194 32.04 -5.54 -8.32
C GLU A 194 32.58 -5.78 -9.73
N ASN A 195 31.73 -5.71 -10.75
CA ASN A 195 32.15 -5.86 -12.15
C ASN A 195 33.14 -4.74 -12.56
N ARG A 196 32.85 -3.48 -12.19
CA ARG A 196 33.77 -2.35 -12.45
C ARG A 196 35.12 -2.52 -11.76
N GLU A 197 35.16 -3.06 -10.54
CA GLU A 197 36.44 -3.36 -9.88
C GLU A 197 37.22 -4.46 -10.61
N GLN A 198 36.54 -5.50 -11.08
CA GLN A 198 37.18 -6.57 -11.85
C GLN A 198 37.72 -6.07 -13.19
N GLN A 199 37.00 -5.21 -13.90
CA GLN A 199 37.51 -4.55 -15.11
C GLN A 199 38.78 -3.74 -14.82
N LYS A 200 38.81 -2.97 -13.72
CA LYS A 200 40.02 -2.23 -13.31
C LYS A 200 41.20 -3.17 -13.06
N LYS A 201 40.99 -4.31 -12.40
CA LYS A 201 42.04 -5.33 -12.17
C LYS A 201 42.55 -5.91 -13.49
N LEU A 202 41.67 -6.22 -14.44
CA LEU A 202 42.05 -6.72 -15.76
C LEU A 202 42.84 -5.67 -16.57
N LEU A 203 42.45 -4.39 -16.50
CA LEU A 203 43.20 -3.29 -17.12
C LEU A 203 44.60 -3.15 -16.53
N GLN A 204 44.74 -3.26 -15.20
CA GLN A 204 46.06 -3.25 -14.54
C GLN A 204 46.92 -4.45 -14.95
N GLN A 205 46.33 -5.64 -15.07
CA GLN A 205 47.03 -6.84 -15.56
C GLN A 205 47.52 -6.65 -17.00
N LYS A 206 46.70 -6.06 -17.86
CA LYS A 206 47.08 -5.75 -19.25
C LYS A 206 48.23 -4.73 -19.30
N GLN A 207 48.16 -3.65 -18.54
CA GLN A 207 49.25 -2.66 -18.45
C GLN A 207 50.56 -3.30 -17.97
N THR A 208 50.48 -4.20 -16.99
CA THR A 208 51.65 -4.92 -16.47
C THR A 208 52.23 -5.87 -17.53
N LEU A 209 51.38 -6.59 -18.26
CA LEU A 209 51.79 -7.47 -19.36
C LEU A 209 52.52 -6.67 -20.47
N ASP A 210 51.96 -5.52 -20.85
CA ASP A 210 52.54 -4.63 -21.86
C ASP A 210 53.91 -4.09 -21.43
N LEU A 211 54.04 -3.68 -20.17
CA LEU A 211 55.30 -3.18 -19.61
C LEU A 211 56.36 -4.30 -19.60
N ASN A 212 56.01 -5.48 -19.09
CA ASN A 212 56.93 -6.62 -18.99
C ASN A 212 57.40 -7.05 -20.39
N HIS A 213 56.47 -7.19 -21.34
CA HIS A 213 56.82 -7.55 -22.72
C HIS A 213 57.76 -6.52 -23.36
N LYS A 214 57.52 -5.23 -23.16
CA LYS A 214 58.37 -4.16 -23.68
C LYS A 214 59.78 -4.21 -23.08
N GLN A 215 59.91 -4.46 -21.78
CA GLN A 215 61.21 -4.57 -21.10
C GLN A 215 61.99 -5.79 -21.60
N GLU A 216 61.36 -6.97 -21.65
CA GLU A 216 61.97 -8.21 -22.13
C GLU A 216 62.39 -8.10 -23.60
N MET A 217 61.56 -7.49 -24.45
CA MET A 217 61.88 -7.26 -25.86
C MET A 217 63.06 -6.30 -26.04
N GLN A 218 63.14 -5.23 -25.25
CA GLN A 218 64.27 -4.31 -25.28
C GLN A 218 65.58 -5.00 -24.89
N GLN A 219 65.57 -5.82 -23.83
CA GLN A 219 66.73 -6.60 -23.42
C GLN A 219 67.17 -7.57 -24.53
N LEU A 220 66.22 -8.30 -25.13
CA LEU A 220 66.49 -9.25 -26.20
C LEU A 220 67.06 -8.57 -27.47
N GLN A 221 66.51 -7.40 -27.84
CA GLN A 221 67.02 -6.61 -28.96
C GLN A 221 68.46 -6.14 -28.71
N TYR A 222 68.77 -5.71 -27.49
CA TYR A 222 70.13 -5.35 -27.10
C TYR A 222 71.09 -6.55 -27.23
N GLU A 223 70.70 -7.74 -26.77
CA GLU A 223 71.51 -8.96 -26.92
C GLU A 223 71.73 -9.35 -28.39
N LEU A 224 70.69 -9.27 -29.22
CA LEU A 224 70.78 -9.51 -30.66
C LEU A 224 71.76 -8.53 -31.33
N GLN A 225 71.66 -7.24 -31.02
CA GLN A 225 72.56 -6.23 -31.59
C GLN A 225 74.01 -6.45 -31.15
N LYS A 226 74.22 -6.78 -29.86
CA LYS A 226 75.55 -7.13 -29.32
C LYS A 226 76.14 -8.35 -30.03
N ASN A 227 75.32 -9.38 -30.26
CA ASN A 227 75.75 -10.59 -30.96
C ASN A 227 76.09 -10.32 -32.43
N ARG A 228 75.28 -9.51 -33.14
CA ARG A 228 75.55 -9.09 -34.53
C ARG A 228 76.85 -8.28 -34.66
N LYS A 229 77.10 -7.35 -33.74
CA LYS A 229 78.38 -6.61 -33.69
C LYS A 229 79.57 -7.56 -33.50
N ALA A 230 79.44 -8.58 -32.62
CA ALA A 230 80.47 -9.58 -32.41
C ALA A 230 80.69 -10.47 -33.64
N GLN A 231 79.63 -10.86 -34.34
CA GLN A 231 79.73 -11.58 -35.61
C GLN A 231 80.45 -10.75 -36.67
N GLN A 232 80.07 -9.48 -36.87
CA GLN A 232 80.72 -8.59 -37.84
C GLN A 232 82.22 -8.44 -37.56
N LYS A 233 82.59 -8.25 -36.28
CA LYS A 233 84.00 -8.16 -35.86
C LYS A 233 84.76 -9.45 -36.17
N THR A 234 84.18 -10.60 -35.82
CA THR A 234 84.78 -11.93 -36.06
C THR A 234 84.92 -12.18 -37.56
N GLN A 235 83.88 -11.89 -38.36
CA GLN A 235 83.89 -12.03 -39.82
C GLN A 235 84.96 -11.15 -40.47
N THR A 236 85.12 -9.90 -40.01
CA THR A 236 86.16 -8.98 -40.53
C THR A 236 87.56 -9.54 -40.26
N GLN A 237 87.82 -10.04 -39.04
CA GLN A 237 89.09 -10.69 -38.70
C GLN A 237 89.33 -11.94 -39.54
N LEU A 238 88.31 -12.77 -39.71
CA LEU A 238 88.36 -14.02 -40.48
C LEU A 238 88.65 -13.74 -41.96
N THR A 239 88.04 -12.70 -42.53
CA THR A 239 88.30 -12.25 -43.91
C THR A 239 89.74 -11.79 -44.08
N ARG A 240 90.24 -10.91 -43.20
CA ARG A 240 91.65 -10.44 -43.22
C ARG A 240 92.64 -11.60 -43.12
N LYS A 241 92.42 -12.53 -42.17
CA LYS A 241 93.30 -13.69 -41.95
C LYS A 241 93.24 -14.66 -43.13
N LYS A 242 92.07 -14.90 -43.73
CA LYS A 242 91.94 -15.72 -44.95
C LYS A 242 92.70 -15.11 -46.14
N THR A 243 92.70 -13.78 -46.29
CA THR A 243 93.48 -13.10 -47.35
C THR A 243 94.97 -13.35 -47.19
N VAL A 244 95.51 -13.17 -45.97
CA VAL A 244 96.94 -13.44 -45.68
C VAL A 244 97.26 -14.93 -45.83
N HIS A 245 96.37 -15.82 -45.38
CA HIS A 245 96.52 -17.26 -45.57
C HIS A 245 96.59 -17.65 -47.05
N ARG A 246 95.73 -17.06 -47.91
CA ARG A 246 95.72 -17.29 -49.35
C ARG A 246 97.03 -16.81 -50.00
N TYR A 247 97.56 -15.68 -49.58
CA TYR A 247 98.87 -15.19 -50.03
C TYR A 247 100.00 -16.17 -49.68
N LEU A 248 100.10 -16.56 -48.41
CA LEU A 248 101.12 -17.53 -47.96
C LEU A 248 100.94 -18.92 -48.59
N TYR A 249 99.70 -19.30 -48.91
CA TYR A 249 99.39 -20.56 -49.57
C TYR A 249 100.02 -20.66 -50.97
N ASN A 250 100.04 -19.56 -51.72
CA ASN A 250 100.43 -19.49 -53.12
C ASN A 250 101.95 -19.28 -53.37
N LEU A 251 102.79 -19.25 -52.32
CA LEU A 251 104.25 -19.12 -52.47
C LEU A 251 104.87 -20.45 -52.96
N GLU A 252 105.70 -20.41 -54.01
CA GLU A 252 106.33 -21.58 -54.65
C GLU A 252 107.37 -22.30 -53.78
N GLN A 253 108.09 -21.57 -52.92
CA GLN A 253 108.93 -22.14 -51.84
C GLN A 253 108.72 -21.32 -50.56
N ARG A 254 108.40 -21.98 -49.45
CA ARG A 254 108.23 -21.33 -48.13
C ARG A 254 109.51 -21.53 -47.32
N ASP A 255 110.03 -20.46 -46.75
CA ASP A 255 111.02 -20.56 -45.69
C ASP A 255 110.38 -21.08 -44.38
N ASP A 256 111.21 -21.56 -43.45
CA ASP A 256 110.74 -22.13 -42.18
C ASP A 256 109.89 -21.14 -41.37
N GLN A 257 110.20 -19.84 -41.48
CA GLN A 257 109.47 -18.76 -40.82
C GLN A 257 108.06 -18.58 -41.40
N SER A 258 107.91 -18.61 -42.73
CA SER A 258 106.60 -18.54 -43.40
C SER A 258 105.77 -19.81 -43.17
N MET A 259 106.40 -20.98 -43.07
CA MET A 259 105.70 -22.23 -42.74
C MET A 259 105.15 -22.20 -41.30
N ALA A 260 105.94 -21.71 -40.33
CA ALA A 260 105.48 -21.53 -38.95
C ALA A 260 104.32 -20.52 -38.86
N GLN A 261 104.41 -19.39 -39.58
CA GLN A 261 103.33 -18.40 -39.66
C GLN A 261 102.06 -18.97 -40.30
N PHE A 262 102.18 -19.78 -41.36
CA PHE A 262 101.06 -20.44 -42.02
C PHE A 262 100.31 -21.38 -41.07
N LEU A 263 101.03 -22.25 -40.34
CA LEU A 263 100.45 -23.17 -39.37
C LEU A 263 99.75 -22.43 -38.21
N ALA A 264 100.36 -21.34 -37.72
CA ALA A 264 99.76 -20.49 -36.70
C ALA A 264 98.47 -19.81 -37.20
N LEU A 265 98.49 -19.27 -38.43
CA LEU A 265 97.32 -18.65 -39.06
C LEU A 265 96.18 -19.65 -39.25
N ASN A 266 96.49 -20.89 -39.63
CA ASN A 266 95.49 -21.94 -39.83
C ASN A 266 94.79 -22.31 -38.51
N LYS A 267 95.54 -22.39 -37.40
CA LYS A 267 94.97 -22.57 -36.05
C LYS A 267 94.05 -21.40 -35.65
N GLU A 268 94.45 -20.15 -35.93
CA GLU A 268 93.63 -18.97 -35.65
C GLU A 268 92.35 -18.93 -36.50
N ILE A 269 92.45 -19.23 -37.81
CA ILE A 269 91.28 -19.29 -38.72
C ILE A 269 90.29 -20.34 -38.23
N ASN A 270 90.75 -21.51 -37.82
CA ASN A 270 89.88 -22.55 -37.26
C ASN A 270 89.20 -22.09 -35.96
N LYS A 271 89.92 -21.40 -35.07
CA LYS A 271 89.35 -20.83 -33.83
C LYS A 271 88.28 -19.78 -34.13
N LEU A 272 88.57 -18.83 -35.03
CA LEU A 272 87.61 -17.79 -35.43
C LEU A 272 86.40 -18.38 -36.17
N THR A 273 86.57 -19.43 -36.97
CA THR A 273 85.47 -20.11 -37.65
C THR A 273 84.54 -20.80 -36.66
N LYS A 274 85.09 -21.51 -35.66
CA LYS A 274 84.29 -22.07 -34.56
C LYS A 274 83.57 -20.99 -33.76
N GLN A 275 84.22 -19.85 -33.51
CA GLN A 275 83.59 -18.72 -32.82
C GLN A 275 82.45 -18.11 -33.66
N GLN A 276 82.63 -17.96 -34.96
CA GLN A 276 81.59 -17.47 -35.87
C GLN A 276 80.38 -18.40 -35.86
N GLN A 277 80.58 -19.72 -35.95
CA GLN A 277 79.49 -20.70 -35.86
C GLN A 277 78.74 -20.61 -34.52
N ARG A 278 79.46 -20.45 -33.41
CA ARG A 278 78.83 -20.26 -32.08
C ARG A 278 77.98 -18.99 -32.03
N LEU A 279 78.45 -17.88 -32.60
CA LEU A 279 77.71 -16.62 -32.62
C LEU A 279 76.48 -16.69 -33.54
N VAL A 280 76.57 -17.39 -34.67
CA VAL A 280 75.41 -17.66 -35.56
C VAL A 280 74.37 -18.48 -34.81
N HIS A 281 74.78 -19.58 -34.18
CA HIS A 281 73.87 -20.42 -33.40
C HIS A 281 73.23 -19.66 -32.23
N LYS A 282 73.98 -18.78 -31.57
CA LYS A 282 73.43 -17.90 -30.53
C LYS A 282 72.36 -16.95 -31.08
N GLU A 283 72.55 -16.39 -32.28
CA GLU A 283 71.54 -15.52 -32.91
C GLU A 283 70.26 -16.29 -33.22
N GLU A 284 70.38 -17.51 -33.77
CA GLU A 284 69.22 -18.38 -34.01
C GLU A 284 68.46 -18.67 -32.70
N GLY A 285 69.19 -18.93 -31.61
CA GLY A 285 68.60 -19.11 -30.27
C GLY A 285 67.83 -17.88 -29.80
N LEU A 286 68.42 -16.68 -29.91
CA LEU A 286 67.78 -15.41 -29.53
C LEU A 286 66.53 -15.13 -30.38
N LEU A 287 66.59 -15.36 -31.70
CA LEU A 287 65.44 -15.19 -32.61
C LEU A 287 64.31 -16.17 -32.29
N ARG A 288 64.62 -17.40 -31.86
CA ARG A 288 63.60 -18.36 -31.38
C ARG A 288 62.95 -17.87 -30.09
N THR A 289 63.73 -17.34 -29.16
CA THR A 289 63.21 -16.74 -27.92
C THR A 289 62.30 -15.56 -28.24
N GLN A 290 62.67 -14.69 -29.18
CA GLN A 290 61.84 -13.57 -29.63
C GLN A 290 60.47 -14.03 -30.11
N LYS A 291 60.44 -15.01 -31.03
CA LYS A 291 59.19 -15.57 -31.56
C LYS A 291 58.32 -16.19 -30.48
N LYS A 292 58.91 -16.86 -29.48
CA LYS A 292 58.18 -17.41 -28.35
C LYS A 292 57.57 -16.30 -27.49
N LEU A 293 58.34 -15.27 -27.18
CA LEU A 293 57.91 -14.13 -26.37
C LEU A 293 56.72 -13.40 -27.03
N GLU A 294 56.81 -13.12 -28.33
CA GLU A 294 55.72 -12.51 -29.11
C GLU A 294 54.47 -13.39 -29.14
N LYS A 295 54.63 -14.71 -29.27
CA LYS A 295 53.50 -15.65 -29.27
C LYS A 295 52.79 -15.67 -27.91
N HIS A 296 53.53 -15.74 -26.81
CA HIS A 296 52.97 -15.69 -25.46
C HIS A 296 52.23 -14.38 -25.21
N TYR A 297 52.89 -13.24 -25.49
CA TYR A 297 52.28 -11.92 -25.34
C TYR A 297 50.97 -11.79 -26.13
N ARG A 298 50.96 -12.19 -27.41
CA ARG A 298 49.74 -12.15 -28.23
C ARG A 298 48.63 -13.01 -27.64
N CYS A 299 48.95 -14.20 -27.16
CA CYS A 299 47.96 -15.10 -26.56
C CYS A 299 47.35 -14.48 -25.29
N ASP A 300 48.20 -14.02 -24.37
CA ASP A 300 47.76 -13.48 -23.08
C ASP A 300 47.01 -12.16 -23.25
N SER A 301 47.48 -11.29 -24.16
CA SER A 301 46.79 -10.05 -24.52
C SER A 301 45.41 -10.30 -25.11
N GLN A 302 45.27 -11.26 -26.04
CA GLN A 302 43.98 -11.64 -26.60
C GLN A 302 43.03 -12.22 -25.55
N ASN A 303 43.55 -12.99 -24.59
CA ASN A 303 42.74 -13.55 -23.51
C ASN A 303 42.22 -12.46 -22.58
N LEU A 304 43.07 -11.49 -22.20
CA LEU A 304 42.66 -10.33 -21.41
C LEU A 304 41.64 -9.47 -22.15
N ASP A 305 41.82 -9.24 -23.46
CA ASP A 305 40.88 -8.48 -24.27
C ASP A 305 39.50 -9.14 -24.37
N LYS A 306 39.46 -10.47 -24.49
CA LYS A 306 38.19 -11.23 -24.44
C LYS A 306 37.49 -11.09 -23.10
N GLN A 307 38.23 -11.19 -21.99
CA GLN A 307 37.65 -11.04 -20.65
C GLN A 307 37.13 -9.61 -20.42
N LEU A 308 37.87 -8.59 -20.85
CA LEU A 308 37.43 -7.20 -20.78
C LEU A 308 36.14 -6.97 -21.59
N LEU A 309 36.07 -7.52 -22.80
CA LEU A 309 34.87 -7.43 -23.64
C LEU A 309 33.65 -8.09 -22.98
N GLN A 310 33.82 -9.29 -22.41
CA GLN A 310 32.75 -9.99 -21.67
C GLN A 310 32.27 -9.17 -20.49
N ARG A 311 33.18 -8.65 -19.66
CA ARG A 311 32.83 -7.81 -18.51
C ARG A 311 32.13 -6.51 -18.91
N GLN A 312 32.50 -5.94 -20.06
CA GLN A 312 31.85 -4.73 -20.58
C GLN A 312 30.42 -5.02 -21.07
N GLN A 313 30.18 -6.20 -21.67
CA GLN A 313 28.83 -6.64 -22.02
C GLN A 313 27.96 -6.84 -20.77
N GLU A 314 28.47 -7.54 -19.76
CA GLU A 314 27.79 -7.71 -18.47
C GLU A 314 27.48 -6.36 -17.79
N GLU A 315 28.39 -5.38 -17.86
CA GLU A 315 28.15 -4.05 -17.30
C GLU A 315 26.98 -3.35 -18.01
N ASN A 316 26.91 -3.46 -19.34
CA ASN A 316 25.82 -2.88 -20.11
C ASN A 316 24.47 -3.55 -19.82
N GLU A 317 24.46 -4.87 -19.65
CA GLU A 317 23.26 -5.61 -19.25
C GLU A 317 22.77 -5.21 -17.86
N LEU A 318 23.67 -5.13 -16.88
CA LEU A 318 23.35 -4.70 -15.51
C LEU A 318 22.85 -3.25 -15.48
N LYS A 319 23.46 -2.34 -16.26
CA LYS A 319 22.99 -0.96 -16.41
C LYS A 319 21.57 -0.92 -16.98
N LYS A 320 21.30 -1.67 -18.04
CA LYS A 320 19.97 -1.74 -18.64
C LYS A 320 18.93 -2.26 -17.64
N GLN A 321 19.26 -3.30 -16.89
CA GLN A 321 18.37 -3.82 -15.83
C GLN A 321 18.09 -2.79 -14.74
N LEU A 322 19.11 -2.01 -14.34
CA LEU A 322 18.96 -0.92 -13.37
C LEU A 322 18.08 0.20 -13.94
N ASP A 323 18.32 0.64 -15.17
CA ASP A 323 17.54 1.70 -15.83
C ASP A 323 16.07 1.29 -15.99
N ASP A 324 15.81 0.05 -16.42
CA ASP A 324 14.46 -0.51 -16.54
C ASP A 324 13.76 -0.58 -15.17
N ALA A 325 14.49 -0.97 -14.11
CA ALA A 325 13.95 -1.01 -12.75
C ALA A 325 13.64 0.39 -12.20
N VAL A 326 14.52 1.37 -12.43
CA VAL A 326 14.33 2.78 -12.04
C VAL A 326 13.12 3.37 -12.76
N LEU A 327 12.97 3.08 -14.05
CA LEU A 327 11.83 3.56 -14.85
C LEU A 327 10.51 2.95 -14.37
N ARG A 328 10.51 1.66 -14.02
CA ARG A 328 9.33 0.99 -13.42
C ARG A 328 8.97 1.54 -12.05
N LEU A 329 9.96 1.88 -11.23
CA LEU A 329 9.72 2.52 -9.93
C LEU A 329 9.14 3.92 -10.09
N ASN A 330 9.47 4.63 -11.19
CA ASN A 330 8.92 5.93 -11.54
C ASN A 330 8.95 6.94 -10.37
N GLY A 331 10.07 6.99 -9.65
CA GLY A 331 10.27 7.90 -8.51
C GLY A 331 9.51 7.53 -7.22
N ARG A 332 8.80 6.40 -7.19
CA ARG A 332 8.15 5.92 -5.95
C ARG A 332 9.20 5.46 -4.94
N ASN A 333 8.93 5.73 -3.67
CA ASN A 333 9.81 5.44 -2.55
C ASN A 333 9.18 4.45 -1.55
N GLU A 334 9.91 4.14 -0.48
CA GLU A 334 9.41 3.24 0.58
C GLU A 334 8.14 3.76 1.29
N ASN A 335 7.92 5.08 1.33
CA ASN A 335 6.70 5.65 1.91
C ASN A 335 5.50 5.36 1.02
N ASP A 336 5.65 5.37 -0.30
CA ASP A 336 4.59 4.96 -1.24
C ASP A 336 4.21 3.49 -1.04
N ILE A 337 5.21 2.62 -0.81
CA ILE A 337 4.96 1.22 -0.45
C ILE A 337 4.18 1.11 0.86
N LYS A 338 4.53 1.91 1.88
CA LYS A 338 3.79 1.93 3.16
C LYS A 338 2.34 2.37 2.94
N ILE A 339 2.10 3.38 2.11
CA ILE A 339 0.76 3.87 1.78
C ILE A 339 -0.03 2.78 1.05
N LEU A 340 0.54 2.17 0.00
CA LEU A 340 -0.10 1.07 -0.75
C LEU A 340 -0.42 -0.12 0.17
N ARG A 341 0.50 -0.46 1.08
CA ARG A 341 0.31 -1.53 2.06
C ARG A 341 -0.80 -1.21 3.04
N ALA A 342 -0.84 0.03 3.55
CA ALA A 342 -1.91 0.48 4.42
C ALA A 342 -3.28 0.43 3.72
N GLN A 343 -3.35 0.85 2.46
CA GLN A 343 -4.57 0.77 1.65
C GLN A 343 -5.03 -0.68 1.42
N TYR A 344 -4.10 -1.57 1.08
CA TYR A 344 -4.40 -3.00 0.93
C TYR A 344 -4.93 -3.61 2.23
N ILE A 345 -4.26 -3.35 3.36
CA ILE A 345 -4.68 -3.84 4.68
C ILE A 345 -6.05 -3.28 5.06
N ASP A 346 -6.28 -1.97 4.92
CA ASP A 346 -7.58 -1.33 5.20
C ASP A 346 -8.70 -1.98 4.40
N LEU A 347 -8.53 -2.15 3.08
CA LEU A 347 -9.53 -2.79 2.23
C LEU A 347 -9.77 -4.26 2.63
N SER A 348 -8.72 -5.02 2.94
CA SER A 348 -8.87 -6.41 3.39
C SER A 348 -9.57 -6.52 4.74
N LEU A 349 -9.30 -5.61 5.68
CA LEU A 349 -9.99 -5.58 6.97
C LEU A 349 -11.47 -5.23 6.79
N ARG A 350 -11.79 -4.24 5.95
CA ARG A 350 -13.17 -3.84 5.63
C ARG A 350 -13.96 -4.95 4.98
N GLU A 351 -13.36 -5.65 4.02
CA GLU A 351 -13.99 -6.79 3.35
C GLU A 351 -14.26 -7.93 4.33
N ASN A 352 -13.30 -8.27 5.19
CA ASN A 352 -13.51 -9.29 6.22
C ASN A 352 -14.61 -8.88 7.20
N GLN A 353 -14.68 -7.61 7.60
CA GLN A 353 -15.75 -7.10 8.45
C GLN A 353 -17.11 -7.17 7.74
N PHE A 354 -17.17 -6.82 6.47
CA PHE A 354 -18.38 -6.89 5.66
C PHE A 354 -18.89 -8.34 5.56
N ILE A 355 -18.03 -9.30 5.22
CA ILE A 355 -18.38 -10.73 5.14
C ILE A 355 -18.83 -11.27 6.50
N ARG A 356 -18.21 -10.83 7.61
CA ARG A 356 -18.62 -11.24 8.97
C ARG A 356 -19.95 -10.62 9.39
N ALA A 357 -20.18 -9.35 9.07
CA ALA A 357 -21.39 -8.61 9.43
C ALA A 357 -22.60 -9.04 8.59
N GLU A 358 -22.39 -9.43 7.33
CA GLU A 358 -23.38 -10.12 6.52
C GLU A 358 -23.53 -11.58 6.97
N SER A 359 -23.91 -11.79 8.23
CA SER A 359 -24.34 -13.09 8.69
C SER A 359 -25.64 -13.47 7.97
N GLN A 360 -25.72 -14.72 7.51
CA GLN A 360 -26.98 -15.30 7.03
C GLN A 360 -28.02 -15.44 8.15
N VAL A 361 -27.73 -14.94 9.35
CA VAL A 361 -28.51 -15.17 10.56
C VAL A 361 -28.49 -13.91 11.41
N THR A 362 -29.65 -13.32 11.66
CA THR A 362 -29.82 -12.35 12.76
C THR A 362 -30.48 -13.03 13.94
N THR A 363 -30.01 -12.70 15.14
CA THR A 363 -30.49 -13.28 16.40
C THR A 363 -30.94 -12.17 17.34
N GLY A 364 -32.08 -12.37 18.00
CA GLY A 364 -32.68 -11.42 18.93
C GLY A 364 -33.90 -10.69 18.33
N ARG A 365 -34.42 -9.72 19.09
CA ARG A 365 -35.63 -9.00 18.71
C ARG A 365 -35.32 -7.82 17.79
N HIS A 366 -35.85 -7.86 16.58
CA HIS A 366 -35.79 -6.73 15.64
C HIS A 366 -36.53 -5.49 16.17
N PRO A 367 -36.11 -4.27 15.76
CA PRO A 367 -36.79 -3.05 16.13
C PRO A 367 -38.26 -3.05 15.67
N ASP A 368 -39.14 -2.48 16.48
CA ASP A 368 -40.55 -2.32 16.13
C ASP A 368 -40.74 -1.33 14.96
N LEU A 369 -39.75 -0.44 14.74
CA LEU A 369 -39.69 0.48 13.62
C LEU A 369 -38.24 0.84 13.27
N THR A 370 -37.92 0.81 11.97
CA THR A 370 -36.69 1.36 11.40
C THR A 370 -37.07 2.46 10.41
N LEU A 371 -36.50 3.66 10.60
CA LEU A 371 -36.72 4.83 9.73
C LEU A 371 -35.40 5.23 9.07
N TYR A 372 -35.48 5.74 7.84
CA TYR A 372 -34.31 6.10 7.04
C TYR A 372 -34.34 7.59 6.72
N LEU A 373 -33.38 8.33 7.24
CA LEU A 373 -33.24 9.76 7.00
C LEU A 373 -32.15 10.02 5.96
N PRO A 374 -32.40 10.90 4.97
CA PRO A 374 -31.39 11.29 4.00
C PRO A 374 -30.26 12.06 4.71
N ALA A 375 -29.03 11.73 4.34
CA ALA A 375 -27.87 12.53 4.67
C ALA A 375 -27.70 13.63 3.62
N ALA A 376 -27.19 14.80 4.03
CA ALA A 376 -26.86 15.87 3.11
C ALA A 376 -25.72 15.43 2.19
N ASP A 377 -25.93 15.54 0.88
CA ASP A 377 -24.90 15.41 -0.14
C ASP A 377 -25.11 16.47 -1.23
N SER A 378 -24.39 16.37 -2.35
CA SER A 378 -24.48 17.36 -3.43
C SER A 378 -25.84 17.38 -4.16
N VAL A 379 -26.69 16.37 -3.96
CA VAL A 379 -27.93 16.17 -4.72
C VAL A 379 -29.17 16.07 -3.81
N THR A 380 -28.96 15.70 -2.54
CA THR A 380 -30.00 15.37 -1.58
C THR A 380 -29.99 16.39 -0.43
N ILE A 381 -31.12 17.05 -0.23
CA ILE A 381 -31.40 17.82 0.98
C ILE A 381 -31.56 16.82 2.13
N GLY A 382 -30.67 16.90 3.11
CA GLY A 382 -30.63 15.94 4.21
C GLY A 382 -29.92 16.49 5.43
N LEU A 383 -29.67 15.62 6.40
CA LEU A 383 -29.01 16.00 7.64
C LEU A 383 -27.48 16.00 7.49
N ASP A 384 -26.81 16.95 8.13
CA ASP A 384 -25.35 17.07 8.15
C ASP A 384 -24.71 15.94 8.99
N GLU A 385 -24.08 14.99 8.29
CA GLU A 385 -23.42 13.82 8.89
C GLU A 385 -22.29 14.21 9.86
N ARG A 386 -21.56 15.30 9.56
CA ARG A 386 -20.43 15.75 10.37
C ARG A 386 -20.91 16.29 11.72
N LYS A 387 -21.95 17.12 11.71
CA LYS A 387 -22.53 17.66 12.95
C LYS A 387 -23.18 16.56 13.78
N ILE A 388 -23.82 15.58 13.15
CA ILE A 388 -24.35 14.40 13.85
C ILE A 388 -23.22 13.64 14.55
N MET A 389 -22.10 13.34 13.87
CA MET A 389 -20.95 12.67 14.49
C MET A 389 -20.37 13.45 15.68
N GLN A 390 -20.30 14.78 15.58
CA GLN A 390 -19.84 15.63 16.67
C GLN A 390 -20.79 15.54 17.87
N ALA A 391 -22.10 15.64 17.63
CA ALA A 391 -23.09 15.46 18.67
C ALA A 391 -23.03 14.05 19.29
N MET A 392 -22.82 12.99 18.50
CA MET A 392 -22.62 11.64 19.03
C MET A 392 -21.41 11.56 19.98
N LYS A 393 -20.33 12.29 19.68
CA LYS A 393 -19.15 12.39 20.55
C LYS A 393 -19.46 13.13 21.85
N GLU A 394 -20.22 14.21 21.79
CA GLU A 394 -20.64 14.96 22.97
C GLU A 394 -21.59 14.13 23.85
N GLU A 395 -22.54 13.41 23.24
CA GLU A 395 -23.45 12.51 23.95
C GLU A 395 -22.69 11.42 24.71
N LYS A 396 -21.55 10.94 24.21
CA LYS A 396 -20.72 9.96 24.90
C LYS A 396 -20.21 10.43 26.26
N GLU A 397 -20.02 11.73 26.43
CA GLU A 397 -19.56 12.32 27.70
C GLU A 397 -20.73 12.60 28.65
N GLN A 398 -21.97 12.51 28.17
CA GLN A 398 -23.16 12.78 28.95
C GLN A 398 -23.55 11.59 29.83
N THR A 399 -24.20 11.91 30.95
CA THR A 399 -24.61 10.89 31.92
C THR A 399 -26.06 10.46 31.70
N TYR A 400 -26.32 9.15 31.59
CA TYR A 400 -27.64 8.61 31.33
C TYR A 400 -28.62 8.90 32.49
N SER A 401 -29.84 9.32 32.14
CA SER A 401 -30.97 9.54 33.03
C SER A 401 -32.28 9.18 32.33
N PHE A 402 -33.09 8.29 32.92
CA PHE A 402 -34.36 7.84 32.33
C PHE A 402 -35.33 8.96 31.94
N ILE A 403 -35.31 10.08 32.67
CA ILE A 403 -36.31 11.15 32.51
C ILE A 403 -35.78 12.25 31.58
N VAL A 404 -34.55 12.71 31.77
CA VAL A 404 -34.02 13.93 31.14
C VAL A 404 -32.99 13.63 30.04
N ASN A 405 -32.24 12.54 30.17
CA ASN A 405 -31.16 12.18 29.27
C ASN A 405 -31.21 10.67 28.97
N ASN A 406 -32.22 10.25 28.23
CA ASN A 406 -32.42 8.85 27.82
C ASN A 406 -32.09 8.65 26.33
N CYS A 407 -32.15 7.40 25.85
CA CYS A 407 -31.85 7.05 24.47
C CYS A 407 -32.65 7.87 23.45
N ALA A 408 -33.95 8.08 23.68
CA ALA A 408 -34.80 8.86 22.79
C ALA A 408 -34.37 10.34 22.71
N SER A 409 -34.06 10.95 23.86
CA SER A 409 -33.57 12.33 23.91
C SER A 409 -32.18 12.52 23.30
N SER A 410 -31.32 11.51 23.43
CA SER A 410 -29.95 11.52 22.88
C SER A 410 -29.98 11.38 21.36
N VAL A 411 -30.74 10.41 20.83
CA VAL A 411 -30.99 10.28 19.38
C VAL A 411 -31.59 11.56 18.81
N LYS A 412 -32.59 12.15 19.46
CA LYS A 412 -33.18 13.41 19.00
C LYS A 412 -32.18 14.56 18.99
N ARG A 413 -31.31 14.70 20.01
CA ARG A 413 -30.25 15.73 20.04
C ARG A 413 -29.26 15.55 18.90
N CYS A 414 -28.79 14.34 18.65
CA CYS A 414 -27.90 14.06 17.54
C CYS A 414 -28.55 14.43 16.20
N LEU A 415 -29.81 14.03 15.98
CA LEU A 415 -30.53 14.36 14.74
C LEU A 415 -30.77 15.86 14.57
N LEU A 416 -31.12 16.57 15.65
CA LEU A 416 -31.30 18.02 15.63
C LEU A 416 -29.99 18.76 15.33
N ALA A 417 -28.85 18.28 15.82
CA ALA A 417 -27.55 18.87 15.51
C ALA A 417 -27.21 18.78 14.01
N GLY A 418 -27.74 17.77 13.32
CA GLY A 418 -27.64 17.61 11.86
C GLY A 418 -28.53 18.57 11.06
N ILE A 419 -29.47 19.27 11.69
CA ILE A 419 -30.31 20.27 11.02
C ILE A 419 -29.61 21.62 11.11
N ASP A 420 -29.08 22.11 10.00
CA ASP A 420 -28.52 23.46 9.94
C ASP A 420 -29.62 24.53 9.83
N ASP A 421 -29.23 25.80 9.99
CA ASP A 421 -30.20 26.90 9.97
C ASP A 421 -30.89 27.07 8.62
N ALA A 422 -30.25 26.66 7.53
CA ALA A 422 -30.84 26.69 6.19
C ALA A 422 -31.95 25.64 6.04
N LEU A 423 -31.67 24.38 6.38
CA LEU A 423 -32.64 23.30 6.37
C LEU A 423 -33.78 23.58 7.36
N LYS A 424 -33.46 24.13 8.54
CA LYS A 424 -34.47 24.52 9.52
C LYS A 424 -35.48 25.52 8.95
N LYS A 425 -35.01 26.55 8.22
CA LYS A 425 -35.89 27.53 7.57
C LYS A 425 -36.77 26.87 6.50
N GLN A 426 -36.19 26.03 5.64
CA GLN A 426 -36.94 25.30 4.61
C GLN A 426 -38.03 24.40 5.21
N LEU A 427 -37.72 23.71 6.30
CA LEU A 427 -38.66 22.87 7.04
C LEU A 427 -39.78 23.70 7.70
N GLN A 428 -39.46 24.89 8.22
CA GLN A 428 -40.45 25.82 8.75
C GLN A 428 -41.37 26.39 7.67
N GLU A 429 -40.83 26.71 6.49
CA GLU A 429 -41.60 27.14 5.32
C GLU A 429 -42.57 26.07 4.83
N GLN A 430 -42.23 24.78 4.99
CA GLN A 430 -43.15 23.66 4.74
C GLN A 430 -44.21 23.45 5.84
N GLY A 431 -44.20 24.24 6.92
CA GLY A 431 -45.22 24.21 7.97
C GLY A 431 -44.80 23.51 9.27
N LEU A 432 -43.50 23.25 9.49
CA LEU A 432 -43.03 22.74 10.78
C LEU A 432 -42.93 23.84 11.85
N GLU A 433 -43.63 23.62 12.95
CA GLU A 433 -43.65 24.52 14.10
C GLU A 433 -42.26 24.72 14.73
N PRO A 434 -41.94 25.92 15.27
CA PRO A 434 -40.65 26.17 15.93
C PRO A 434 -40.33 25.24 17.11
N ASP A 435 -41.35 24.73 17.81
CA ASP A 435 -41.19 23.76 18.92
C ASP A 435 -40.72 22.39 18.45
N PHE A 436 -40.88 22.06 17.15
CA PHE A 436 -40.39 20.81 16.56
C PHE A 436 -38.88 20.65 16.72
N PHE A 437 -38.14 21.77 16.68
CA PHE A 437 -36.68 21.82 16.77
C PHE A 437 -36.16 21.87 18.21
N ARG A 438 -37.03 21.67 19.20
CA ARG A 438 -36.67 21.64 20.62
C ARG A 438 -36.80 20.23 21.19
N VAL A 439 -35.87 19.87 22.06
CA VAL A 439 -35.93 18.62 22.84
C VAL A 439 -36.86 18.86 24.01
N LYS A 440 -37.90 18.02 24.16
CA LYS A 440 -38.81 18.14 25.30
C LYS A 440 -38.12 17.64 26.57
N LYS A 441 -38.56 18.16 27.72
CA LYS A 441 -38.01 17.76 29.03
C LYS A 441 -38.09 16.24 29.29
N ILE A 442 -39.10 15.59 28.72
CA ILE A 442 -39.27 14.13 28.76
C ILE A 442 -39.52 13.64 27.34
N GLU A 443 -38.57 12.90 26.79
CA GLU A 443 -38.67 12.21 25.51
C GLU A 443 -38.87 10.71 25.71
N THR A 444 -39.61 10.07 24.80
CA THR A 444 -40.02 8.66 24.88
C THR A 444 -39.84 8.03 23.50
N CYS A 445 -39.67 6.71 23.39
CA CYS A 445 -39.58 6.05 22.08
C CYS A 445 -40.82 6.32 21.19
N GLN A 446 -42.00 6.49 21.80
CA GLN A 446 -43.22 6.83 21.08
C GLN A 446 -43.24 8.29 20.58
N SER A 447 -42.72 9.25 21.36
CA SER A 447 -42.59 10.65 20.92
C SER A 447 -41.52 10.78 19.84
N LEU A 448 -40.37 10.10 20.00
CA LEU A 448 -39.32 10.04 18.99
C LEU A 448 -39.84 9.43 17.70
N LYS A 449 -40.55 8.31 17.75
CA LYS A 449 -41.18 7.68 16.58
C LYS A 449 -42.05 8.67 15.79
N LYS A 450 -42.92 9.42 16.46
CA LYS A 450 -43.79 10.41 15.79
C LYS A 450 -42.96 11.56 15.20
N TRP A 451 -41.97 12.04 15.94
CA TRP A 451 -41.10 13.13 15.53
C TRP A 451 -40.26 12.75 14.31
N THR A 452 -39.58 11.60 14.34
CA THR A 452 -38.72 11.11 13.24
C THR A 452 -39.52 10.82 11.98
N LYS A 453 -40.72 10.23 12.08
CA LYS A 453 -41.62 10.05 10.92
C LYS A 453 -42.04 11.37 10.29
N THR A 454 -42.27 12.38 11.12
CA THR A 454 -42.62 13.71 10.63
C THR A 454 -41.44 14.34 9.89
N LEU A 455 -40.22 14.22 10.44
CA LEU A 455 -38.99 14.69 9.80
C LEU A 455 -38.74 13.98 8.47
N GLU A 456 -38.80 12.63 8.45
CA GLU A 456 -38.61 11.81 7.25
C GLU A 456 -39.54 12.26 6.12
N ARG A 457 -40.83 12.44 6.42
CA ARG A 457 -41.82 12.90 5.44
C ARG A 457 -41.47 14.26 4.83
N HIS A 458 -41.14 15.26 5.65
CA HIS A 458 -40.82 16.59 5.14
C HIS A 458 -39.50 16.60 4.34
N LEU A 459 -38.50 15.81 4.74
CA LEU A 459 -37.27 15.66 3.96
C LEU A 459 -37.53 14.99 2.59
N ILE A 460 -38.43 14.00 2.53
CA ILE A 460 -38.85 13.40 1.25
C ILE A 460 -39.58 14.43 0.39
N GLU A 461 -40.48 15.22 0.97
CA GLU A 461 -41.23 16.26 0.26
C GLU A 461 -40.29 17.36 -0.28
N LEU A 462 -39.30 17.81 0.49
CA LEU A 462 -38.26 18.76 0.04
C LEU A 462 -37.46 18.20 -1.13
N ASN A 463 -36.94 16.98 -1.02
CA ASN A 463 -36.18 16.35 -2.11
C ASN A 463 -37.03 16.16 -3.37
N ALA A 464 -38.29 15.75 -3.22
CA ALA A 464 -39.21 15.60 -4.35
C ALA A 464 -39.50 16.94 -5.03
N ALA A 465 -39.58 18.05 -4.27
CA ALA A 465 -39.77 19.38 -4.84
C ALA A 465 -38.54 19.85 -5.62
N THR A 466 -37.33 19.62 -5.10
CA THR A 466 -36.07 20.00 -5.76
C THR A 466 -35.89 19.29 -7.11
N HIS A 467 -36.19 17.99 -7.19
CA HIS A 467 -36.07 17.23 -8.44
C HIS A 467 -37.11 17.56 -9.52
N ARG A 468 -38.20 18.28 -9.20
CA ARG A 468 -39.19 18.72 -10.19
C ARG A 468 -38.70 19.89 -11.04
N PHE A 469 -37.83 20.74 -10.51
CA PHE A 469 -37.33 21.90 -11.25
C PHE A 469 -36.32 21.52 -12.35
N ASP A 470 -35.61 20.40 -12.22
CA ASP A 470 -34.66 19.92 -13.25
C ASP A 470 -35.32 19.17 -14.43
N THR A 471 -36.62 18.86 -14.33
CA THR A 471 -37.35 18.08 -15.37
C THR A 471 -38.39 18.90 -16.13
N THR A 472 -38.49 20.21 -15.87
CA THR A 472 -39.37 21.08 -16.65
C THR A 472 -38.61 21.56 -17.89
N PRO A 473 -38.96 21.12 -19.12
CA PRO A 473 -38.40 21.77 -20.30
C PRO A 473 -38.80 23.23 -20.25
N ALA A 474 -37.83 24.13 -20.41
CA ALA A 474 -38.11 25.54 -20.62
C ALA A 474 -38.97 25.65 -21.88
N ILE A 475 -40.28 25.74 -21.70
CA ILE A 475 -41.19 26.19 -22.75
C ILE A 475 -40.94 27.70 -22.81
N ASN A 476 -40.02 28.09 -23.69
CA ASN A 476 -39.91 29.47 -24.13
C ASN A 476 -41.24 29.83 -24.80
N LEU A 477 -42.01 30.72 -24.17
CA LEU A 477 -43.10 31.47 -24.77
C LEU A 477 -42.55 32.74 -25.40
#